data_AF-A0A1M6XMP5-F1
#
_entry.id   AF-A0A1M6XMP5-F1
#
_cell.length_a   1.000
_cell.length_b   1.000
_cell.length_c   1.000
_cell.angle_alpha   90.00
_cell.angle_beta   90.00
_cell.angle_gamma   90.00
#
_symmetry.space_group_name_H-M   'P 1'
#
loop_
_entity.id
_entity.type
_entity.pdbx_description
1 polymer ?
#
loop_
_entity_poly.entity_id
_entity_poly.type
_entity_poly.pdbx_seq_one_letter_code
_entity_poly.pdbx_strand_id
1 'polypeptide(L)'
;MDLKTLTEKVVMVSDQYEKNCNIKRDEDWYILKLHEEIGELTQNYLSYTLRGRNRNLTQDELKKNMSNELADVLGQILLFANHHNIDLEKSMEDKWFSYLKSR
;
A
#
# COMPACT_ATOMS: atom_id res chain seq x y z
N MET A 1 -4.74 -12.28 11.61
CA MET A 1 -5.65 -11.26 11.05
C MET A 1 -5.85 -11.63 9.61
N ASP A 2 -7.10 -11.80 9.18
CA ASP A 2 -7.43 -12.07 7.77
C ASP A 2 -7.44 -10.77 6.94
N LEU A 3 -7.58 -10.89 5.61
CA LEU A 3 -7.54 -9.74 4.72
C LEU A 3 -8.70 -8.77 4.99
N LYS A 4 -9.89 -9.31 5.28
CA LYS A 4 -11.07 -8.50 5.60
C LYS A 4 -10.84 -7.61 6.83
N THR A 5 -10.39 -8.20 7.93
CA THR A 5 -10.10 -7.48 9.18
C THR A 5 -8.99 -6.44 8.97
N LEU A 6 -8.00 -6.75 8.12
CA LEU A 6 -6.96 -5.80 7.76
C LEU A 6 -7.54 -4.62 6.96
N THR A 7 -8.35 -4.87 5.93
CA THR A 7 -9.02 -3.84 5.14
C THR A 7 -9.90 -2.93 6.00
N GLU A 8 -10.69 -3.50 6.92
CA GLU A 8 -11.53 -2.72 7.85
C GLU A 8 -10.68 -1.75 8.69
N LYS A 9 -9.53 -2.19 9.20
CA LYS A 9 -8.61 -1.32 9.95
C LYS A 9 -7.99 -0.23 9.11
N VAL A 10 -7.59 -0.56 7.88
CA VAL A 10 -7.02 0.42 6.95
C VAL A 10 -8.06 1.48 6.58
N VAL A 11 -9.32 1.08 6.33
CA VAL A 11 -10.43 2.03 6.09
C VAL A 11 -10.62 2.95 7.29
N MET A 12 -10.65 2.42 8.52
CA MET A 12 -10.76 3.24 9.73
C MET A 12 -9.63 4.28 9.86
N VAL A 13 -8.39 3.90 9.53
CA VAL A 13 -7.25 4.83 9.53
C VAL A 13 -7.40 5.90 8.44
N SER A 14 -7.81 5.50 7.23
CA SER A 14 -8.03 6.41 6.09
C SER A 14 -9.17 7.40 6.35
N ASP A 15 -10.24 6.98 7.02
CA ASP A 15 -11.36 7.85 7.39
C ASP A 15 -10.94 8.91 8.41
N GLN A 16 -10.02 8.58 9.32
CA GLN A 16 -9.44 9.55 10.24
C GLN A 16 -8.54 10.54 9.50
N TYR A 17 -7.79 10.07 8.50
CA TYR A 17 -6.94 10.90 7.66
C TYR A 17 -7.76 11.92 6.84
N GLU A 18 -8.89 11.49 6.25
CA GLU A 18 -9.81 12.39 5.52
C GLU A 18 -10.27 13.57 6.40
N LYS A 19 -10.72 13.26 7.62
CA LYS A 19 -11.19 14.26 8.59
C LYS A 19 -10.09 15.23 9.01
N ASN A 20 -8.87 14.72 9.21
CA ASN A 20 -7.76 15.51 9.70
C ASN A 20 -7.14 16.39 8.61
N CYS A 21 -7.11 15.92 7.37
CA CYS A 21 -6.41 16.56 6.26
C CYS A 21 -7.35 17.31 5.29
N ASN A 22 -8.67 17.22 5.48
CA ASN A 22 -9.69 17.85 4.63
C ASN A 22 -9.52 17.51 3.14
N ILE A 23 -9.24 16.24 2.86
CA ILE A 23 -9.03 15.71 1.51
C ILE A 23 -10.34 15.14 1.01
N LYS A 24 -10.70 15.43 -0.24
CA LYS A 24 -11.79 14.73 -0.91
C LYS A 24 -11.22 13.49 -1.61
N ARG A 25 -11.64 12.29 -1.19
CA ARG A 25 -11.32 11.03 -1.87
C ARG A 25 -12.25 10.85 -3.07
N ASP A 26 -11.98 11.56 -4.16
CA ASP A 26 -12.67 11.34 -5.43
C ASP A 26 -12.19 10.06 -6.13
N GLU A 27 -12.79 9.71 -7.27
CA GLU A 27 -12.47 8.46 -7.98
C GLU A 27 -10.99 8.37 -8.38
N ASP A 28 -10.39 9.51 -8.74
CA ASP A 28 -8.98 9.57 -9.14
C ASP A 28 -8.02 9.53 -7.94
N TRP A 29 -8.46 9.98 -6.76
CA TRP A 29 -7.63 10.03 -5.55
C TRP A 29 -7.00 8.68 -5.23
N TYR A 30 -7.76 7.57 -5.32
CA TYR A 30 -7.26 6.27 -4.91
C TYR A 30 -6.09 5.80 -5.77
N ILE A 31 -6.17 6.00 -7.09
CA ILE A 31 -5.10 5.59 -8.02
C ILE A 31 -3.91 6.54 -7.97
N LEU A 32 -4.16 7.85 -7.81
CA LEU A 32 -3.09 8.85 -7.69
C LEU A 32 -2.30 8.67 -6.40
N LYS A 33 -2.99 8.43 -5.27
CA LYS A 33 -2.35 8.16 -3.99
C LYS A 33 -1.56 6.85 -4.05
N LEU A 34 -2.05 5.81 -4.73
CA LEU A 34 -1.28 4.58 -4.95
C LEU A 34 0.03 4.85 -5.70
N HIS A 35 0.00 5.73 -6.70
CA HIS A 35 1.20 6.12 -7.43
C HIS A 35 2.19 6.89 -6.54
N GLU A 36 1.70 7.76 -5.67
CA GLU A 36 2.49 8.45 -4.65
C GLU A 36 3.21 7.46 -3.73
N GLU A 37 2.48 6.51 -3.13
CA GLU A 37 3.07 5.50 -2.23
C GLU A 37 4.13 4.62 -2.95
N ILE A 38 3.89 4.26 -4.21
CA ILE A 38 4.88 3.55 -5.03
C ILE A 38 6.14 4.41 -5.25
N GLY A 39 5.99 5.71 -5.44
CA GLY A 39 7.10 6.65 -5.55
C GLY A 39 7.93 6.74 -4.27
N GLU A 40 7.27 6.84 -3.12
CA GLU A 40 7.92 6.87 -1.80
C GLU A 40 8.63 5.55 -1.49
N LEU A 41 7.99 4.41 -1.77
CA LEU A 41 8.62 3.09 -1.70
C LEU A 41 9.86 3.00 -2.60
N THR A 42 9.76 3.48 -3.84
CA THR A 42 10.88 3.47 -4.79
C THR A 42 12.05 4.31 -4.27
N GLN A 43 11.77 5.50 -3.74
CA GLN A 43 12.79 6.37 -3.15
C GLN A 43 13.49 5.70 -1.95
N ASN A 44 12.73 5.09 -1.05
CA ASN A 44 13.27 4.41 0.13
C ASN A 44 14.06 3.16 -0.27
N TYR A 45 13.60 2.39 -1.26
CA TYR A 45 14.33 1.23 -1.79
C TYR A 45 15.67 1.64 -2.44
N LEU A 46 15.71 2.73 -3.22
CA LEU A 46 16.96 3.24 -3.78
C LEU A 46 17.93 3.69 -2.70
N SER A 47 17.43 4.36 -1.66
CA SER A 47 18.23 4.78 -0.50
C SER A 47 18.79 3.58 0.27
N TYR A 48 17.96 2.57 0.56
CA TYR A 48 18.35 1.33 1.21
C TYR A 48 19.43 0.57 0.42
N THR A 49 19.28 0.49 -0.90
CA THR A 49 20.24 -0.17 -1.80
C THR A 49 21.46 0.69 -2.19
N LEU A 50 21.69 1.82 -1.50
CA LEU A 50 22.82 2.73 -1.71
C LEU A 50 22.90 3.36 -3.11
N ARG A 51 21.78 3.38 -3.85
CA ARG A 51 21.64 4.03 -5.17
C ARG A 51 20.97 5.40 -5.08
N GLY A 52 20.46 5.77 -3.91
CA GLY A 52 19.85 7.06 -3.61
C GLY A 52 20.57 7.79 -2.46
N ARG A 53 20.03 8.95 -2.07
CA ARG A 53 20.54 9.71 -0.92
C ARG A 53 20.10 9.02 0.38
N ASN A 54 21.04 8.57 1.19
CA ASN A 54 20.75 7.94 2.49
C ASN A 54 20.29 8.92 3.58
N ARG A 55 20.38 10.24 3.36
CA ARG A 55 19.94 11.31 4.29
C ARG A 55 20.49 11.15 5.72
N ASN A 56 21.72 10.65 5.87
CA ASN A 56 22.37 10.35 7.15
C ASN A 56 21.64 9.29 8.01
N LEU A 57 20.76 8.48 7.41
CA LEU A 57 20.10 7.37 8.07
C LEU A 57 20.99 6.13 8.07
N THR A 58 20.88 5.35 9.13
CA THR A 58 21.45 4.01 9.25
C THR A 58 20.72 3.01 8.35
N GLN A 59 21.33 1.85 8.09
CA GLN A 59 20.71 0.80 7.30
C GLN A 59 19.42 0.25 7.93
N ASP A 60 19.36 0.16 9.25
CA ASP A 60 18.16 -0.30 9.96
C ASP A 60 17.02 0.72 9.86
N GLU A 61 17.33 2.02 9.92
CA GLU A 61 16.35 3.09 9.70
C GLU A 61 15.83 3.09 8.26
N LEU A 62 16.71 2.92 7.28
CA LEU A 62 16.31 2.82 5.87
C LEU A 62 15.42 1.60 5.60
N LYS A 63 15.74 0.45 6.22
CA LYS A 63 14.91 -0.76 6.13
C LYS A 63 13.56 -0.56 6.79
N LYS A 64 13.51 0.12 7.93
CA LYS A 64 12.26 0.47 8.61
C LYS A 64 11.40 1.39 7.76
N ASN A 65 11.98 2.44 7.17
CA ASN A 65 11.25 3.33 6.27
C ASN A 65 10.68 2.56 5.08
N MET A 66 11.50 1.74 4.41
CA MET A 66 11.03 0.87 3.32
C MET A 66 9.87 -0.05 3.76
N SER A 67 9.91 -0.57 4.98
CA SER A 67 8.81 -1.38 5.53
C SER A 67 7.54 -0.57 5.77
N ASN A 68 7.64 0.70 6.14
CA ASN A 68 6.49 1.59 6.29
C ASN A 68 5.86 1.87 4.93
N GLU A 69 6.66 2.25 3.93
CA GLU A 69 6.14 2.52 2.57
C GLU A 69 5.48 1.27 1.94
N LEU A 70 6.01 0.07 2.22
CA LEU A 70 5.36 -1.17 1.79
C LEU A 70 3.99 -1.35 2.44
N ALA A 71 3.85 -0.96 3.71
CA ALA A 71 2.57 -0.98 4.40
C ALA A 71 1.60 0.07 3.81
N ASP A 72 2.10 1.24 3.42
CA ASP A 72 1.29 2.29 2.79
C ASP A 72 0.82 1.86 1.39
N VAL A 73 1.70 1.27 0.56
CA VAL A 73 1.32 0.67 -0.73
C VAL A 73 0.25 -0.41 -0.54
N LEU A 74 0.43 -1.34 0.41
CA LEU A 74 -0.57 -2.37 0.69
C LEU A 74 -1.88 -1.75 1.16
N GLY A 75 -1.83 -0.80 2.08
CA GLY A 75 -3.00 -0.09 2.59
C GLY A 75 -3.78 0.57 1.45
N GLN A 76 -3.09 1.25 0.55
CA GLN A 76 -3.72 1.93 -0.57
C GLN A 76 -4.31 0.96 -1.61
N ILE A 77 -3.71 -0.22 -1.82
CA ILE A 77 -4.32 -1.30 -2.63
C ILE A 77 -5.63 -1.79 -1.99
N LEU A 78 -5.65 -1.97 -0.66
CA LEU A 78 -6.87 -2.41 0.05
C LEU A 78 -7.96 -1.34 0.00
N LEU A 79 -7.61 -0.07 0.13
CA LEU A 79 -8.53 1.05 -0.02
C LEU A 79 -9.11 1.12 -1.44
N PHE A 80 -8.26 0.98 -2.46
CA PHE A 80 -8.67 0.96 -3.86
C PHE A 80 -9.65 -0.19 -4.12
N ALA A 81 -9.31 -1.41 -3.68
CA ALA A 81 -10.18 -2.57 -3.84
C ALA A 81 -11.53 -2.38 -3.14
N ASN A 82 -11.52 -1.88 -1.89
CA ASN A 82 -12.73 -1.63 -1.12
C ASN A 82 -13.62 -0.56 -1.79
N HIS A 83 -13.04 0.55 -2.28
CA HIS A 83 -13.77 1.61 -2.95
C HIS A 83 -14.50 1.11 -4.22
N HIS A 84 -13.84 0.25 -5.00
CA HIS A 84 -14.40 -0.32 -6.22
C HIS A 84 -15.19 -1.62 -6.02
N ASN A 85 -15.44 -2.03 -4.77
CA ASN A 85 -16.13 -3.30 -4.44
C ASN A 85 -15.48 -4.54 -5.05
N ILE A 86 -14.14 -4.57 -5.10
CA ILE A 86 -13.36 -5.70 -5.62
C ILE A 86 -13.07 -6.68 -4.48
N ASP A 87 -13.50 -7.93 -4.66
CA ASP A 87 -13.09 -9.04 -3.81
C ASP A 87 -11.66 -9.45 -4.15
N LEU A 88 -10.69 -8.92 -3.39
CA LEU A 88 -9.28 -9.14 -3.65
C LEU A 88 -8.85 -10.59 -3.33
N GLU A 89 -9.45 -11.24 -2.33
CA GLU A 89 -9.14 -12.64 -2.01
C GLU A 89 -9.56 -13.54 -3.18
N LYS A 90 -10.80 -13.40 -3.64
CA LYS A 90 -11.29 -14.12 -4.82
C LYS A 90 -10.48 -13.80 -6.08
N SER A 91 -10.10 -12.54 -6.28
CA SER A 91 -9.27 -12.13 -7.42
C SER A 91 -7.90 -12.83 -7.41
N MET A 92 -7.32 -13.07 -6.23
CA MET A 92 -6.09 -13.84 -6.07
C MET A 92 -6.31 -15.32 -6.38
N GLU A 93 -7.43 -15.91 -5.94
CA GLU A 93 -7.80 -17.29 -6.27
C GLU A 93 -7.97 -17.52 -7.77
N ASP A 94 -8.73 -16.63 -8.42
CA ASP A 94 -9.09 -16.73 -9.83
C ASP A 94 -7.86 -16.50 -10.74
N LYS A 95 -7.01 -15.50 -10.41
CA LYS A 95 -5.88 -15.09 -11.26
C LYS A 95 -4.55 -15.74 -10.88
N TRP A 96 -4.12 -15.60 -9.63
CA TRP A 96 -2.76 -16.00 -9.22
C TRP A 96 -2.68 -17.46 -8.82
N PHE A 97 -3.66 -17.96 -8.06
CA PHE A 97 -3.62 -19.34 -7.56
C PHE A 97 -4.13 -20.36 -8.59
N SER A 98 -4.76 -19.91 -9.68
CA SER A 98 -5.06 -20.78 -10.82
C SER A 98 -3.79 -21.44 -11.40
N TYR A 99 -2.63 -20.76 -11.35
CA TYR A 99 -1.33 -21.31 -11.76
C TYR A 99 -0.75 -22.35 -10.79
N LEU A 100 -1.26 -22.45 -9.56
CA LEU A 100 -0.87 -23.50 -8.61
C LEU A 100 -1.64 -24.81 -8.85
N LYS A 101 -2.85 -24.71 -9.41
CA LYS A 101 -3.72 -25.86 -9.72
C LYS A 101 -3.29 -26.62 -10.97
N SER A 102 -2.42 -26.03 -11.79
CA SER A 102 -1.91 -26.63 -13.04
C SER A 102 -0.63 -27.45 -12.87
N ARG A 103 -0.42 -28.09 -11.71
CA ARG A 103 0.68 -29.04 -11.46
C ARG A 103 0.17 -30.35 -10.91
#